data_AF-A0A7J9L953-F1
#
_entry.id   AF-A0A7J9L953-F1
#
_cell.length_a   1.000
_cell.length_b   1.000
_cell.length_c   1.000
_cell.angle_alpha   90.00
_cell.angle_beta   90.00
_cell.angle_gamma   90.00
#
_symmetry.space_group_name_H-M   'P 1'
#
loop_
_entity.id
_entity.type
_entity.pdbx_description
1 polymer ?
#
loop_
_entity_poly.entity_id
_entity_poly.type
_entity_poly.pdbx_seq_one_letter_code
_entity_poly.pdbx_strand_id
1 'polypeptide(L)' 'MGWKTNGCFIVEIGSKMVYNLCLNKDMRPSLLQTTFSDIERKIEQVGSIVFSMAAQKGNEMASTLVVAGNNCGDMFKAW' A
#
# COMPACT_ATOMS: atom_id res chain seq x y z
N MET A 1 10.89 7.85 -9.77
CA MET A 1 10.89 8.54 -8.47
C MET A 1 11.91 7.85 -7.56
N GLY A 2 13.15 8.34 -7.51
CA GLY A 2 14.25 7.74 -6.76
C GLY A 2 14.24 8.19 -5.30
N TRP A 3 13.34 7.65 -4.50
CA TRP A 3 13.28 7.93 -3.07
C TRP A 3 14.39 7.15 -2.35
N LYS A 4 15.60 7.70 -2.31
CA LYS A 4 16.66 7.26 -1.40
C LYS A 4 16.54 8.07 -0.12
N THR A 5 15.84 7.53 0.87
CA THR A 5 15.77 8.13 2.20
C THR A 5 16.45 7.21 3.20
N ASN A 6 17.29 7.75 4.07
CA ASN A 6 17.85 7.04 5.23
C ASN A 6 16.80 6.84 6.35
N GLY A 7 15.51 6.78 6.01
CA GLY A 7 14.39 6.80 6.95
C GLY A 7 13.55 5.53 6.88
N CYS A 8 12.65 5.38 7.85
CA CYS A 8 11.63 4.34 7.88
C CYS A 8 10.29 4.93 7.43
N PHE A 9 9.62 4.30 6.47
CA PHE A 9 8.24 4.64 6.13
C PHE A 9 7.26 3.81 6.92
N ILE A 10 6.19 4.43 7.38
CA ILE A 10 5.06 3.73 7.98
C ILE A 10 3.94 3.72 6.95
N VAL A 11 3.45 2.53 6.62
CA VAL A 11 2.28 2.34 5.76
C VAL A 11 1.12 1.90 6.65
N GLU A 12 0.16 2.79 6.82
CA GLU A 12 -1.07 2.50 7.56
C GLU A 12 -2.08 1.81 6.65
N ILE A 13 -2.61 0.68 7.10
CA ILE A 13 -3.53 -0.15 6.33
C ILE A 13 -4.87 -0.22 7.06
N GLY A 14 -5.94 0.21 6.39
CA GLY A 14 -7.31 0.11 6.93
C GLY A 14 -7.95 -1.27 6.80
N SER A 15 -7.42 -2.16 5.96
CA SER A 15 -7.94 -3.52 5.76
C SER A 15 -7.13 -4.54 6.54
N LYS A 16 -7.78 -5.23 7.49
CA LYS A 16 -7.16 -6.30 8.29
C LYS A 16 -6.66 -7.45 7.41
N MET A 17 -7.41 -7.75 6.35
CA MET A 17 -7.00 -8.78 5.38
C MET A 17 -5.70 -8.39 4.69
N VAL A 18 -5.63 -7.19 4.12
CA VAL A 18 -4.42 -6.71 3.43
C VAL A 18 -3.24 -6.63 4.40
N TYR A 19 -3.46 -6.14 5.62
CA TYR A 19 -2.43 -6.11 6.66
C TYR A 19 -1.84 -7.51 6.93
N ASN A 20 -2.70 -8.52 7.09
CA ASN A 20 -2.25 -9.90 7.27
C ASN A 20 -1.48 -10.44 6.06
N LEU A 21 -1.89 -10.10 4.83
CA LEU A 21 -1.17 -10.49 3.61
C LEU A 21 0.21 -9.81 3.51
N CYS A 22 0.35 -8.57 3.99
CA CYS A 22 1.63 -7.89 4.07
C CYS A 22 2.59 -8.60 5.02
N LEU A 23 2.10 -9.02 6.19
CA LEU A 23 2.90 -9.69 7.23
C LEU A 23 3.22 -11.15 6.92
N ASN A 24 2.28 -11.90 6.33
CA ASN A 24 2.44 -13.32 6.08
C ASN A 24 2.46 -13.61 4.58
N LYS A 25 3.66 -13.94 4.07
CA LYS A 25 3.87 -14.23 2.64
C LYS A 25 3.13 -15.49 2.20
N ASP A 26 2.95 -16.47 3.08
CA ASP A 26 2.33 -17.75 2.75
C ASP A 26 0.82 -17.63 2.55
N MET A 27 0.19 -16.58 3.09
CA MET A 27 -1.24 -16.31 2.91
C MET A 27 -1.54 -15.59 1.59
N ARG A 28 -0.52 -15.18 0.82
CA ARG A 28 -0.69 -14.38 -0.39
C ARG A 28 -1.29 -15.22 -1.52
N PRO A 29 -2.44 -14.80 -2.11
CA PRO A 29 -2.98 -15.47 -3.28
C PRO A 29 -1.99 -15.40 -4.45
N SER A 30 -1.82 -16.51 -5.18
CA SER A 30 -0.93 -16.56 -6.36
C SER A 30 -1.28 -15.50 -7.41
N LEU A 31 -2.57 -15.15 -7.53
CA LEU A 31 -3.04 -14.09 -8.43
C LEU A 31 -2.40 -12.72 -8.14
N LEU A 32 -2.03 -12.46 -6.89
CA LEU A 32 -1.44 -11.19 -6.46
C LEU A 32 0.09 -11.25 -6.41
N GLN A 33 0.71 -12.35 -6.81
CA GLN A 33 2.15 -12.56 -6.68
C GLN A 33 2.96 -11.45 -7.37
N THR A 34 2.62 -11.10 -8.61
CA THR A 34 3.29 -10.01 -9.35
C THR A 34 3.19 -8.68 -8.61
N THR A 35 2.02 -8.37 -8.04
CA THR A 35 1.80 -7.13 -7.29
C THR A 35 2.67 -7.09 -6.04
N PHE A 36 2.74 -8.19 -5.29
CA PHE A 36 3.59 -8.27 -4.10
C PHE A 36 5.09 -8.22 -4.43
N SER A 37 5.53 -8.87 -5.52
CA SER A 37 6.92 -8.76 -5.99
C SER A 37 7.29 -7.31 -6.34
N ASP A 38 6.38 -6.57 -6.96
CA ASP A 38 6.60 -5.15 -7.25
C ASP A 38 6.70 -4.28 -6.00
N ILE A 39 5.85 -4.56 -4.99
CA ILE A 39 5.91 -3.88 -3.69
C ILE A 39 7.24 -4.18 -2.98
N GLU A 40 7.67 -5.44 -2.96
CA GLU A 40 8.94 -5.86 -2.34
C GLU A 40 10.14 -5.17 -3.01
N ARG A 41 10.18 -5.14 -4.34
CA ARG A 41 11.20 -4.39 -5.09
C ARG A 41 11.21 -2.89 -4.74
N LYS A 42 10.03 -2.29 -4.51
CA LYS A 42 9.95 -0.89 -4.08
C LYS A 42 10.44 -0.71 -2.65
N ILE A 43 10.11 -1.63 -1.74
CA ILE A 43 10.64 -1.63 -0.38
C ILE A 43 12.17 -1.66 -0.40
N GLU A 44 12.78 -2.55 -1.19
CA GLU A 44 14.24 -2.64 -1.34
C GLU A 44 14.90 -1.33 -1.81
N GLN A 45 14.22 -0.57 -2.69
CA GLN A 45 14.71 0.71 -3.19
C GLN A 45 14.62 1.84 -2.16
N VAL A 46 13.57 1.80 -1.33
CA VAL A 46 13.20 2.87 -0.40
C VAL A 46 13.83 2.65 0.98
N GLY A 47 14.19 1.41 1.31
CA GLY A 47 14.81 1.01 2.57
C GLY A 47 13.80 0.37 3.52
N SER A 48 13.65 0.92 4.72
CA SER A 48 12.81 0.32 5.76
C SER A 48 11.35 0.75 5.60
N ILE A 49 10.44 -0.22 5.54
CA ILE A 49 8.98 0.00 5.60
C ILE A 49 8.41 -0.81 6.75
N VAL A 50 7.55 -0.19 7.55
CA VAL A 50 6.78 -0.81 8.62
C VAL A 50 5.30 -0.70 8.29
N PHE A 51 4.61 -1.84 8.29
CA PHE A 51 3.16 -1.87 8.15
C PHE A 51 2.51 -1.70 9.53
N SER A 52 1.47 -0.88 9.60
CA SER A 52 0.65 -0.74 10.80
C SER A 52 -0.84 -0.80 10.45
N MET A 53 -1.66 -1.29 11.38
CA MET A 53 -3.10 -1.27 11.22
C MET A 53 -3.60 0.12 11.57
N ALA A 54 -4.34 0.75 10.65
CA ALA A 54 -4.90 2.07 10.90
C ALA A 54 -5.92 2.01 12.05
N ALA A 55 -5.91 3.04 12.90
CA ALA A 55 -6.97 3.24 13.89
C ALA A 55 -8.34 3.44 13.20
N GLN A 56 -9.42 3.38 13.97
CA GLN A 56 -10.75 3.69 13.45
C GLN A 56 -10.73 5.10 12.80
N LYS A 57 -11.08 5.18 11.52
CA LYS A 57 -10.99 6.39 10.66
C LYS A 57 -9.59 6.91 10.33
N GLY A 58 -8.52 6.25 10.79
CA GLY A 58 -7.13 6.65 10.46
C GLY A 58 -6.84 6.63 8.96
N ASN A 59 -7.56 5.78 8.21
CA ASN A 59 -7.42 5.67 6.75
C ASN A 59 -8.61 6.26 5.97
N GLU A 60 -9.44 7.11 6.60
CA GLU A 60 -10.66 7.66 5.98
C GLU A 60 -10.32 8.49 4.74
N MET A 61 -9.28 9.32 4.81
CA MET A 61 -8.82 10.13 3.67
C MET A 61 -8.48 9.27 2.45
N ALA A 62 -7.69 8.20 2.63
CA ALA A 62 -7.36 7.30 1.53
C ALA A 62 -8.61 6.60 0.99
N SER A 63 -9.55 6.21 1.86
CA SER A 63 -10.84 5.63 1.43
C SER A 63 -11.66 6.63 0.61
N THR A 64 -11.74 7.89 1.02
CA THR A 64 -12.44 8.94 0.28
C THR A 64 -11.80 9.18 -1.08
N LEU A 65 -10.46 9.19 -1.16
CA LEU A 65 -9.72 9.33 -2.42
C LEU A 65 -10.00 8.16 -3.38
N VAL A 66 -10.03 6.92 -2.86
CA VAL A 66 -10.38 5.75 -3.68
C VAL A 66 -11.81 5.85 -4.21
N VAL A 67 -12.78 6.25 -3.36
CA VAL A 67 -14.18 6.44 -3.79
C VAL A 67 -14.29 7.53 -4.85
N ALA A 68 -13.62 8.67 -4.64
CA ALA A 68 -13.59 9.75 -5.63
C ALA A 68 -12.98 9.30 -6.96
N GLY A 69 -11.86 8.58 -6.92
CA GLY A 69 -11.20 8.03 -8.11
C GLY A 69 -12.05 7.00 -8.86
N ASN A 70 -12.77 6.13 -8.13
CA ASN A 70 -13.65 5.14 -8.75
C ASN A 70 -14.88 5.79 -9.42
N ASN A 71 -15.38 6.88 -8.85
CA ASN A 71 -16.53 7.63 -9.40
C ASN A 71 -16.13 8.56 -10.55
N CYS A 72 -14.86 8.93 -10.65
CA CYS A 72 -14.33 9.84 -11.65
C CYS A 72 -13.09 9.24 -12.35
N GLY A 73 -13.30 8.18 -13.14
CA GLY A 73 -12.23 7.39 -13.75
C GLY A 73 -11.22 8.17 -14.62
N ASP A 74 -11.53 9.40 -15.02
CA ASP A 74 -10.63 10.27 -15.80
C ASP A 74 -9.84 11.29 -14.95
N MET A 75 -10.10 11.44 -13.65
CA MET A 75 -9.43 12.46 -12.81
C MET A 75 -7.93 12.21 -12.59
N PHE A 76 -7.44 10.98 -12.79
CA PHE A 76 -6.04 10.61 -12.52
C PHE A 76 -5.29 10.08 -13.76
N LYS A 77 -5.64 10.56 -14.97
CA LYS A 77 -4.91 10.24 -16.21
C LYS A 77 -3.60 11.01 -16.43
N ALA A 78 -3.07 11.68 -15.41
CA ALA A 78 -1.88 12.53 -15.53
C ALA A 78 -0.59 11.88 -15.01
N TRP A 79 -0.36 10.59 -15.29
CA TRP A 79 0.88 9.89 -14.91
C TRP A 79 1.40 9.07 -16.10
#